data_AF-A0A3B3DX77-F1
#
_entry.id   AF-A0A3B3DX77-F1
#
_cell.length_a   1.000
_cell.length_b   1.000
_cell.length_c   1.000
_cell.angle_alpha   90.00
_cell.angle_beta   90.00
_cell.angle_gamma   90.00
#
_symmetry.space_group_name_H-M   'P 1'
#
loop_
_entity.id
_entity.type
_entity.pdbx_description
1 polymer ?
#
loop_
_entity_poly.entity_id
_entity_poly.type
_entity_poly.pdbx_seq_one_letter_code
_entity_poly.pdbx_strand_id
1 'polypeptide(L)'
;MSDHKVLLKILKQLSEENFKEFKSYVTNEGFLENFPAIPPFKLENKNRVDTVTVMFQTYSVHTLKQLANQNTSPLPRMGLQENF
;
A
#
# COMPACT_ATOMS: atom_id res chain seq x y z
N MET A 1 -9.04 19.07 1.45
CA MET A 1 -7.85 18.71 0.64
C MET A 1 -7.86 17.20 0.46
N SER A 2 -7.47 16.66 -0.69
CA SER A 2 -7.37 15.20 -0.87
C SER A 2 -6.09 14.66 -0.23
N ASP A 3 -6.12 13.41 0.24
CA ASP A 3 -5.02 12.75 0.97
C ASP A 3 -3.69 12.77 0.19
N HIS A 4 -3.76 12.64 -1.13
CA HIS A 4 -2.60 12.78 -2.03
C HIS A 4 -1.92 14.15 -1.93
N LYS A 5 -2.69 15.24 -1.77
CA LYS A 5 -2.14 16.60 -1.64
C LYS A 5 -1.49 16.81 -0.28
N VAL A 6 -2.00 16.19 0.77
CA VAL A 6 -1.44 16.27 2.13
C VAL A 6 -0.08 15.58 2.16
N LEU A 7 0.00 14.33 1.69
CA LEU A 7 1.27 13.59 1.63
C LEU A 7 2.31 14.31 0.78
N LEU A 8 1.92 14.83 -0.40
CA LEU A 8 2.82 15.59 -1.24
C LEU A 8 3.35 16.86 -0.55
N LYS A 9 2.50 17.57 0.22
CA LYS A 9 2.93 18.76 0.96
C LYS A 9 3.96 18.40 2.03
N ILE A 10 3.77 17.30 2.75
CA ILE A 10 4.72 16.79 3.74
C ILE A 10 6.06 16.47 3.07
N LEU A 11 6.04 15.69 1.98
CA LEU A 11 7.28 15.33 1.25
C LEU A 11 8.01 16.55 0.67
N LYS A 12 7.28 17.60 0.26
CA LYS A 12 7.86 18.87 -0.21
C LYS A 12 8.54 19.69 0.88
N GLN A 13 8.20 19.46 2.15
CA GLN A 13 8.86 20.12 3.29
C GLN A 13 10.12 19.38 3.74
N LEU A 14 10.31 18.13 3.31
CA LEU A 14 11.51 17.36 3.61
C LEU A 14 12.70 17.88 2.78
N SER A 15 13.86 18.01 3.45
CA SER A 15 15.15 18.12 2.78
C SER A 15 15.40 16.88 1.91
N GLU A 16 16.37 16.96 0.99
CA GLU A 16 16.75 15.79 0.17
C GLU A 16 17.23 14.61 1.03
N GLU A 17 17.95 14.88 2.12
CA GLU A 17 18.38 13.86 3.08
C GLU A 17 17.19 13.19 3.76
N ASN A 18 16.28 13.98 4.35
CA ASN A 18 15.09 13.44 5.02
C ASN A 18 14.18 12.71 4.02
N PHE A 19 14.14 13.14 2.76
CA PHE A 19 13.39 12.44 1.72
C PHE A 19 14.03 11.11 1.34
N LYS A 20 15.37 11.03 1.30
CA LYS A 20 16.09 9.77 1.10
C LYS A 20 15.86 8.80 2.27
N GLU A 21 15.92 9.31 3.50
CA GLU A 21 15.64 8.52 4.70
C GLU A 21 14.19 8.04 4.72
N PHE A 22 13.24 8.91 4.40
CA PHE A 22 11.84 8.55 4.23
C PHE A 22 11.69 7.36 3.27
N LYS A 23 12.30 7.43 2.07
CA LYS A 23 12.27 6.31 1.12
C LYS A 23 12.81 5.02 1.74
N SER A 24 13.91 5.09 2.49
CA SER A 24 14.48 3.95 3.21
C SER A 24 13.47 3.32 4.17
N TYR A 25 12.79 4.13 4.99
CA TYR A 25 11.75 3.65 5.91
C TYR A 25 10.59 2.96 5.18
N VAL A 26 10.06 3.55 4.11
CA VAL A 26 8.91 2.95 3.38
C VAL A 26 9.30 1.65 2.66
N THR A 27 10.59 1.45 2.40
CA THR A 27 11.12 0.23 1.80
C THR A 27 11.50 -0.84 2.83
N ASN A 28 11.53 -0.49 4.12
CA ASN A 28 11.87 -1.41 5.19
C ASN A 28 10.67 -2.31 5.53
N GLU A 29 10.90 -3.63 5.54
CA GLU A 29 9.91 -4.61 5.97
C GLU A 29 9.56 -4.37 7.45
N GLY A 30 8.27 -4.19 7.74
CA GLY A 30 7.78 -3.93 9.11
C GLY A 30 7.66 -2.46 9.50
N PHE A 31 8.02 -1.50 8.64
CA PHE A 31 7.74 -0.07 8.91
C PHE A 31 6.24 0.20 9.08
N LEU A 32 5.41 -0.51 8.30
CA LEU A 32 3.97 -0.51 8.44
C LEU A 32 3.53 -1.95 8.69
N GLU A 33 3.26 -2.29 9.95
CA GLU A 33 2.97 -3.66 10.41
C GLU A 33 1.91 -4.40 9.57
N ASN A 34 0.93 -3.66 9.02
CA ASN A 34 -0.19 -4.21 8.24
C ASN A 34 -0.12 -3.91 6.74
N PHE A 35 0.97 -3.33 6.24
CA PHE A 35 1.13 -2.98 4.83
C PHE A 35 2.42 -3.54 4.25
N PRO A 36 2.42 -3.93 2.96
CA PRO A 36 3.62 -4.43 2.33
C PRO A 36 4.64 -3.32 2.18
N ALA A 37 5.91 -3.63 2.41
CA ALA A 37 7.00 -2.72 2.06
C ALA A 37 6.99 -2.43 0.56
N ILE A 38 7.32 -1.18 0.20
CA ILE A 38 7.49 -0.81 -1.21
C ILE A 38 8.90 -1.23 -1.64
N PRO A 39 9.08 -2.01 -2.72
CA PRO A 39 10.42 -2.39 -3.15
C PRO A 39 11.32 -1.18 -3.45
N PRO A 40 12.60 -1.17 -3.03
CA PRO A 40 13.51 -0.03 -3.20
C PRO A 40 13.61 0.48 -4.64
N PHE A 41 13.67 -0.43 -5.62
CA PHE A 41 13.78 -0.09 -7.04
C PHE A 41 12.58 0.73 -7.56
N LYS A 42 11.42 0.67 -6.88
CA LYS A 42 10.25 1.47 -7.25
C LYS A 42 10.36 2.93 -6.82
N LEU A 43 11.25 3.26 -5.88
CA LEU A 43 11.39 4.60 -5.28
C LEU A 43 12.78 5.23 -5.50
N GLU A 44 13.79 4.45 -5.86
CA GLU A 44 15.19 4.89 -6.02
C GLU A 44 15.32 6.21 -6.82
N ASN A 45 14.77 6.24 -8.04
CA ASN A 45 14.85 7.37 -8.97
C ASN A 45 13.57 8.23 -9.02
N LYS A 46 12.68 8.08 -8.03
CA LYS A 46 11.39 8.79 -8.01
C LYS A 46 11.52 10.15 -7.32
N ASN A 47 10.92 11.17 -7.93
CA ASN A 47 10.74 12.46 -7.29
C ASN A 47 9.57 12.41 -6.29
N ARG A 48 9.35 13.50 -5.54
CA ARG A 48 8.31 13.58 -4.50
C ARG A 48 6.90 13.29 -5.04
N VAL A 49 6.56 13.74 -6.24
CA VAL A 49 5.23 13.51 -6.83
C VAL A 49 5.05 12.04 -7.20
N ASP A 50 6.05 11.46 -7.85
CA ASP A 50 5.99 10.06 -8.26
C ASP A 50 5.98 9.12 -7.05
N THR A 51 6.72 9.45 -5.99
CA THR A 51 6.70 8.69 -4.72
C THR A 51 5.30 8.64 -4.11
N VAL A 52 4.56 9.76 -4.07
CA VAL A 52 3.16 9.77 -3.60
C VAL A 52 2.29 8.85 -4.45
N THR A 53 2.47 8.88 -5.77
CA THR A 53 1.70 8.04 -6.69
C THR A 53 1.98 6.55 -6.44
N VAL A 54 3.26 6.16 -6.30
CA VAL A 54 3.65 4.77 -6.01
C VAL A 54 3.10 4.28 -4.66
N MET A 55 3.14 5.13 -3.63
CA MET A 55 2.59 4.80 -2.31
C MET A 55 1.08 4.56 -2.37
N PHE A 56 0.34 5.47 -3.02
CA PHE A 56 -1.11 5.31 -3.20
C PHE A 56 -1.46 4.04 -3.94
N GLN A 57 -0.81 3.79 -5.08
CA GLN A 57 -1.06 2.58 -5.86
C GLN A 57 -0.78 1.31 -5.05
N THR A 58 0.33 1.26 -4.32
CA THR A 58 0.72 0.05 -3.57
C THR A 58 -0.26 -0.23 -2.43
N TYR A 59 -0.58 0.78 -1.61
CA TYR A 59 -1.42 0.58 -0.44
C TYR A 59 -2.90 0.45 -0.80
N SER A 60 -3.42 1.18 -1.79
CA SER A 60 -4.80 1.00 -2.25
C SER A 60 -5.02 -0.39 -2.84
N VAL A 61 -4.10 -0.90 -3.67
CA VAL A 61 -4.20 -2.27 -4.20
C VAL A 61 -4.12 -3.30 -3.07
N HIS A 62 -3.26 -3.07 -2.07
CA HIS A 62 -3.18 -3.96 -0.92
C HIS A 62 -4.49 -4.01 -0.13
N THR A 63 -5.09 -2.85 0.19
CA THR A 63 -6.38 -2.78 0.88
C THR A 63 -7.49 -3.47 0.08
N LEU A 64 -7.57 -3.25 -1.23
CA LEU A 64 -8.56 -3.92 -2.07
C LEU A 64 -8.39 -5.45 -2.08
N LYS A 65 -7.15 -5.94 -2.13
CA LYS A 65 -6.86 -7.38 -2.02
C LYS A 65 -7.27 -7.94 -0.66
N GLN A 66 -6.97 -7.24 0.44
CA GLN A 66 -7.41 -7.67 1.77
C GLN A 66 -8.95 -7.75 1.85
N LEU A 67 -9.67 -6.75 1.34
CA LEU A 67 -11.14 -6.74 1.32
C LEU A 67 -11.71 -7.88 0.46
N ALA A 68 -11.11 -8.17 -0.71
CA ALA A 68 -11.54 -9.28 -1.55
C ALA A 68 -11.37 -10.64 -0.84
N ASN A 69 -10.24 -10.84 -0.15
CA ASN A 69 -9.93 -12.08 0.56
C ASN A 69 -10.82 -12.28 1.81
N GLN A 70 -11.28 -11.20 2.45
CA GLN A 70 -12.20 -11.27 3.59
C GLN A 70 -13.64 -11.60 3.19
N ASN A 71 -14.07 -11.29 1.95
CA ASN A 71 -15.42 -11.59 1.46
C ASN A 71 -15.56 -13.00 0.86
N THR A 72 -14.46 -13.74 0.70
CA THR A 72 -14.48 -15.17 0.35
C THR A 72 -14.47 -16.05 1.60
N SER A 73 -15.46 -15.90 2.48
CA SER A 73 -15.89 -17.07 3.27
C SER A 73 -16.45 -18.06 2.25
N PRO A 74 -15.98 -19.34 2.20
CA PRO A 74 -16.62 -20.31 1.34
C PRO A 74 -18.10 -20.33 1.71
N LEU A 75 -18.98 -20.14 0.71
CA LEU A 75 -20.40 -20.39 0.88
C LEU A 75 -20.50 -21.71 1.65
N PRO A 76 -21.21 -21.78 2.80
CA PRO A 76 -21.43 -23.07 3.43
C PRO A 76 -21.97 -23.95 2.32
N ARG A 77 -21.34 -25.10 2.08
CA ARG A 77 -21.86 -26.06 1.10
C ARG A 77 -23.27 -26.37 1.59
N MET A 78 -24.25 -25.67 1.03
CA MET A 78 -25.65 -25.94 1.25
C MET A 78 -25.81 -27.31 0.65
N GLY A 79 -25.81 -28.30 1.53
CA GLY A 79 -25.80 -29.70 1.16
C GLY A 79 -26.93 -29.92 0.19
N LEU A 80 -26.58 -30.10 -1.07
CA LEU A 80 -27.36 -30.97 -1.92
C LEU A 80 -27.20 -32.34 -1.25
N GLN A 81 -28.09 -32.64 -0.29
CA GLN A 81 -28.42 -34.02 -0.03
C GLN A 81 -28.98 -34.53 -1.35
N GLU A 82 -28.10 -35.18 -2.10
CA GLU A 82 -28.44 -36.10 -3.16
C GLU A 82 -29.53 -37.03 -2.59
N ASN A 83 -30.78 -36.81 -2.99
CA ASN A 83 -31.86 -37.75 -2.76
C ASN A 83 -31.64 -38.88 -3.77
N PHE A 84 -31.07 -39.99 -3.30
CA PHE A 84 -31.13 -41.29 -3.98
C PHE A 84 -32.53 -41.89 -3.85
#